data_AF-A0A413VS53-F1
#
_entry.id   AF-A0A413VS53-F1
#
_cell.length_a   1.000
_cell.length_b   1.000
_cell.length_c   1.000
_cell.angle_alpha   90.00
_cell.angle_beta   90.00
_cell.angle_gamma   90.00
#
_symmetry.space_group_name_H-M   'P 1'
#
loop_
_entity.id
_entity.type
_entity.pdbx_description
1 polymer ?
#
loop_
_entity_poly.entity_id
_entity_poly.type
_entity_poly.pdbx_seq_one_letter_code
_entity_poly.pdbx_strand_id
1 'polypeptide(L)'
;MKKLFIIVCLEILVLSCSSIHKYNSNDTMEQTDKVETDDNLLLNEIESTYLNRIFEATRKDFDFTNKKVAFLTGSLGKTMSSKEHYFDMHEKHSTNANYPCDNGTLYTFNAVQKSESDGYDAAIVYWNKFVTPIETVVERLKKKR
;
A
#
# COMPACT_ATOMS: atom_id res chain seq x y z
N MET A 1 -1.88 44.37 -0.26
CA MET A 1 -2.94 43.83 -1.14
C MET A 1 -2.88 42.31 -1.07
N LYS A 2 -3.93 41.70 -0.50
CA LYS A 2 -4.00 40.27 -0.19
C LYS A 2 -4.14 39.48 -1.50
N LYS A 3 -3.17 38.63 -1.83
CA LYS A 3 -3.28 37.70 -2.95
C LYS A 3 -4.11 36.50 -2.47
N LEU A 4 -5.35 36.42 -2.95
CA LEU A 4 -6.24 35.28 -2.80
C LEU A 4 -5.68 34.14 -3.65
N PHE A 5 -5.29 33.01 -3.03
CA PHE A 5 -5.00 31.79 -3.77
C PHE A 5 -6.33 31.08 -4.05
N ILE A 6 -6.70 31.03 -5.33
CA ILE A 6 -7.85 30.27 -5.83
C ILE A 6 -7.45 28.79 -5.81
N ILE A 7 -8.08 28.00 -4.95
CA ILE A 7 -7.99 26.54 -4.96
C ILE A 7 -8.94 26.06 -6.06
N VAL A 8 -8.39 25.49 -7.13
CA VAL A 8 -9.15 24.83 -8.19
C VAL A 8 -9.57 23.46 -7.68
N CYS A 9 -10.86 23.32 -7.33
CA CYS A 9 -11.53 22.04 -7.14
C CYS A 9 -11.52 21.29 -8.47
N LEU A 10 -10.71 20.24 -8.59
CA LEU A 10 -10.69 19.36 -9.75
C LEU A 10 -11.81 18.33 -9.58
N GLU A 11 -12.91 18.52 -10.29
CA GLU A 11 -14.04 17.61 -10.29
C GLU A 11 -13.73 16.29 -11.02
N ILE A 12 -13.81 15.21 -10.24
CA ILE A 12 -14.50 13.94 -10.51
C ILE A 12 -14.92 13.70 -11.97
N LEU A 13 -14.18 12.82 -12.65
CA LEU A 13 -14.73 12.02 -13.75
C LEU A 13 -14.85 10.57 -13.29
N VAL A 14 -16.10 10.19 -13.05
CA VAL A 14 -16.58 8.83 -12.79
C VAL A 14 -16.30 7.98 -14.03
N LEU A 15 -15.35 7.06 -13.94
CA LEU A 15 -15.25 5.93 -14.88
C LEU A 15 -15.68 4.67 -14.15
N SER A 16 -16.90 4.26 -14.48
CA SER A 16 -17.59 3.00 -14.23
C SER A 16 -16.72 1.83 -13.73
N CYS A 17 -16.97 1.43 -12.49
CA CYS A 17 -16.53 0.16 -11.94
C CYS A 17 -17.18 -1.00 -12.72
N SER A 18 -16.37 -1.82 -13.38
CA SER A 18 -16.78 -3.19 -13.71
C SER A 18 -16.73 -4.03 -12.41
N SER A 19 -17.88 -4.63 -12.08
CA SER A 19 -18.09 -5.46 -10.89
C SER A 19 -17.02 -6.55 -10.75
N ILE A 20 -16.13 -6.43 -9.77
CA ILE A 20 -15.23 -7.50 -9.37
C ILE A 20 -15.91 -8.33 -8.28
N HIS A 21 -15.80 -9.63 -8.44
CA HIS A 21 -16.47 -10.70 -7.71
C HIS A 21 -16.36 -10.52 -6.19
N LYS A 22 -17.50 -10.48 -5.50
CA LYS A 22 -17.59 -10.55 -4.02
C LYS A 22 -16.85 -11.79 -3.52
N TYR A 23 -15.67 -11.61 -2.92
CA TYR A 23 -15.10 -12.60 -2.01
C TYR A 23 -15.62 -12.32 -0.60
N ASN A 24 -16.33 -13.28 -0.04
CA ASN A 24 -16.96 -13.16 1.27
C ASN A 24 -15.88 -13.40 2.34
N SER A 25 -15.33 -12.33 2.93
CA SER A 25 -14.44 -12.43 4.09
C SER A 25 -15.22 -12.12 5.36
N ASN A 26 -15.78 -13.18 5.96
CA ASN A 26 -15.90 -13.23 7.40
C ASN A 26 -14.75 -14.12 7.85
N ASP A 27 -13.67 -13.55 8.40
CA ASP A 27 -13.05 -14.16 9.57
C ASP A 27 -12.09 -13.24 10.30
N THR A 28 -12.23 -13.34 11.60
CA THR A 28 -11.53 -12.66 12.67
C THR A 28 -10.02 -12.81 12.54
N MET A 29 -9.33 -11.75 12.96
CA MET A 29 -7.90 -11.65 13.26
C MET A 29 -7.34 -12.91 13.94
N GLU A 30 -6.88 -13.88 13.16
CA GLU A 30 -5.95 -14.92 13.59
C GLU A 30 -4.71 -14.88 12.69
N GLN A 31 -3.55 -14.73 13.32
CA GLN A 31 -2.26 -15.05 12.72
C GLN A 31 -2.29 -16.51 12.29
N THR A 32 -2.59 -16.74 11.02
CA THR A 32 -2.32 -18.02 10.39
C THR A 32 -1.18 -17.81 9.42
N ASP A 33 -0.08 -18.49 9.68
CA ASP A 33 1.01 -18.73 8.74
C ASP A 33 0.46 -19.51 7.54
N LYS A 34 -0.36 -18.85 6.71
CA LYS A 34 -0.63 -19.35 5.37
C LYS A 34 0.65 -19.11 4.59
N VAL A 35 1.24 -20.19 4.10
CA VAL A 35 2.30 -20.14 3.09
C VAL A 35 1.72 -19.42 1.88
N GLU A 36 1.89 -18.10 1.85
CA GLU A 36 1.60 -17.27 0.69
C GLU A 36 2.53 -17.75 -0.43
N THR A 37 1.94 -18.41 -1.43
CA THR A 37 2.66 -18.76 -2.65
C THR A 37 3.20 -17.49 -3.30
N ASP A 38 4.45 -17.51 -3.79
CA ASP A 38 5.15 -16.32 -4.32
C ASP A 38 4.33 -15.49 -5.33
N ASP A 39 3.45 -16.13 -6.12
CA ASP A 39 2.58 -15.46 -7.09
C ASP A 39 1.54 -14.53 -6.45
N ASN A 40 1.08 -14.82 -5.22
CA ASN A 40 0.13 -13.96 -4.51
C ASN A 40 0.78 -12.70 -3.94
N LEU A 41 2.11 -12.70 -3.76
CA LEU A 41 2.87 -11.58 -3.21
C LEU A 41 3.20 -10.50 -4.26
N LEU A 42 3.11 -10.84 -5.55
CA LEU A 42 3.27 -9.87 -6.62
C LEU A 42 2.01 -9.04 -6.81
N LEU A 43 2.21 -7.77 -7.12
CA LEU A 43 1.13 -6.90 -7.56
C LEU A 43 0.69 -7.30 -8.96
N ASN A 44 -0.63 -7.37 -9.17
CA ASN A 44 -1.19 -7.50 -10.51
C ASN A 44 -1.19 -6.15 -11.25
N GLU A 45 -1.48 -6.16 -12.55
CA GLU A 45 -1.45 -4.96 -13.40
C GLU A 45 -2.35 -3.82 -12.89
N ILE A 46 -3.54 -4.16 -12.38
CA ILE A 46 -4.51 -3.19 -11.86
C ILE A 46 -3.97 -2.56 -10.56
N GLU A 47 -3.46 -3.40 -9.65
CA GLU A 47 -2.85 -2.98 -8.38
C GLU A 47 -1.63 -2.07 -8.64
N SER A 48 -0.71 -2.48 -9.53
CA SER A 48 0.46 -1.69 -9.90
C SER A 48 0.08 -0.36 -10.53
N THR A 49 -0.91 -0.34 -11.44
CA THR A 49 -1.41 0.89 -12.06
C THR A 49 -2.00 1.84 -11.03
N TYR A 50 -2.79 1.31 -10.09
CA TYR A 50 -3.36 2.09 -9.01
C TYR A 50 -2.28 2.70 -8.09
N LEU A 51 -1.32 1.88 -7.66
CA LEU A 51 -0.22 2.34 -6.80
C LEU A 51 0.68 3.39 -7.48
N ASN A 52 0.98 3.20 -8.77
CA ASN A 52 1.71 4.18 -9.58
C ASN A 52 1.00 5.56 -9.61
N ARG A 53 -0.33 5.56 -9.58
CA ARG A 53 -1.15 6.78 -9.57
C ARG A 53 -1.18 7.43 -8.19
N ILE A 54 -1.51 6.69 -7.13
CA ILE A 54 -1.67 7.32 -5.79
C ILE A 54 -0.33 7.80 -5.20
N PHE A 55 0.78 7.22 -5.63
CA PHE A 55 2.14 7.61 -5.21
C PHE A 55 2.88 8.43 -6.28
N GLU A 56 2.21 8.96 -7.30
CA GLU A 56 2.87 9.72 -8.39
C GLU A 56 3.79 10.84 -7.86
N ALA A 57 3.36 11.54 -6.80
CA ALA A 57 4.13 12.62 -6.19
C ALA A 57 5.36 12.17 -5.39
N THR A 58 5.44 10.90 -4.96
CA THR A 58 6.47 10.42 -4.02
C THR A 58 7.30 9.26 -4.54
N ARG A 59 6.82 8.50 -5.53
CA ARG A 59 7.50 7.33 -6.10
C ARG A 59 8.72 7.66 -6.96
N LYS A 60 8.88 8.91 -7.38
CA LYS A 60 9.94 9.35 -8.32
C LYS A 60 9.88 8.48 -9.59
N ASP A 61 10.95 7.74 -9.88
CA ASP A 61 11.12 6.83 -11.01
C ASP A 61 10.71 5.38 -10.70
N PHE A 62 10.33 5.06 -9.46
CA PHE A 62 9.91 3.72 -9.09
C PHE A 62 8.58 3.34 -9.76
N ASP A 63 8.57 2.18 -10.42
CA ASP A 63 7.40 1.58 -11.07
C ASP A 63 6.99 0.30 -10.34
N PHE A 64 5.73 0.26 -9.90
CA PHE A 64 5.12 -0.87 -9.18
C PHE A 64 4.87 -2.11 -10.05
N THR A 65 5.04 -2.04 -11.37
CA THR A 65 4.80 -3.17 -12.29
C THR A 65 5.72 -4.35 -11.97
N ASN A 66 5.12 -5.54 -11.75
CA ASN A 66 5.82 -6.79 -11.40
C ASN A 66 6.74 -6.64 -10.17
N LYS A 67 6.32 -5.88 -9.16
CA LYS A 67 7.06 -5.68 -7.91
C LYS A 67 6.43 -6.46 -6.76
N LYS A 68 7.28 -6.98 -5.88
CA LYS A 68 6.88 -7.54 -4.59
C LYS A 68 6.86 -6.39 -3.57
N VAL A 69 5.68 -6.05 -3.04
CA VAL A 69 5.53 -4.90 -2.13
C VAL A 69 4.97 -5.36 -0.79
N ALA A 70 5.65 -5.01 0.29
CA ALA A 70 5.17 -5.28 1.64
C ALA A 70 4.17 -4.23 2.10
N PHE A 71 3.14 -4.65 2.82
CA PHE A 71 2.17 -3.76 3.46
C PHE A 71 2.33 -3.85 4.98
N LEU A 72 2.64 -2.72 5.61
CA LEU A 72 2.81 -2.60 7.05
C LEU A 72 1.82 -1.60 7.62
N THR A 73 1.19 -1.93 8.74
CA THR A 73 0.12 -1.14 9.34
C THR A 73 0.29 -0.94 10.85
N GLY A 74 -0.66 -0.23 11.43
CA GLY A 74 -0.76 0.09 12.84
C GLY A 74 0.01 1.35 13.23
N SER A 75 -0.26 1.83 14.44
CA SER A 75 0.25 3.12 14.94
C SER A 75 1.77 3.27 14.94
N LEU A 76 2.51 2.15 14.94
CA LEU A 76 3.97 2.08 14.87
C LEU A 76 4.50 1.58 13.51
N GLY A 77 3.62 1.22 12.57
CA GLY A 77 3.94 0.66 11.26
C GLY A 77 4.62 -0.72 11.32
N LYS A 78 4.35 -1.52 12.37
CA LYS A 78 5.05 -2.79 12.64
C LYS A 78 4.28 -4.03 12.24
N THR A 79 2.97 -3.92 12.07
CA THR A 79 2.10 -5.07 11.84
C THR A 79 2.08 -5.39 10.35
N MET A 80 2.46 -6.60 9.95
CA MET A 80 2.25 -7.06 8.58
C MET A 80 0.77 -7.05 8.25
N SER A 81 0.43 -6.52 7.09
CA SER A 81 -0.90 -6.56 6.52
C SER A 81 -0.85 -7.19 5.14
N SER A 82 -2.01 -7.67 4.68
CA SER A 82 -2.13 -8.21 3.33
C SER A 82 -2.38 -7.09 2.33
N LYS A 83 -2.08 -7.34 1.05
CA LYS A 83 -2.39 -6.41 -0.02
C LYS A 83 -3.91 -6.22 -0.16
N GLU A 84 -4.69 -7.28 0.03
CA GLU A 84 -6.15 -7.25 -0.07
C GLU A 84 -6.74 -6.29 0.96
N HIS A 85 -6.25 -6.32 2.20
CA HIS A 85 -6.71 -5.41 3.23
C HIS A 85 -6.39 -3.94 2.91
N TYR A 86 -5.22 -3.67 2.31
CA TYR A 86 -4.87 -2.33 1.85
C TYR A 86 -5.80 -1.85 0.72
N PHE A 87 -6.03 -2.66 -0.31
CA PHE A 87 -6.88 -2.28 -1.44
C PHE A 87 -8.36 -2.20 -1.07
N ASP A 88 -8.87 -3.09 -0.21
CA ASP A 88 -10.25 -3.04 0.30
C ASP A 88 -10.53 -1.75 1.08
N MET A 89 -9.55 -1.25 1.86
CA MET A 89 -9.66 0.07 2.50
C MET A 89 -9.85 1.18 1.47
N HIS A 90 -9.08 1.17 0.38
CA HIS A 90 -9.20 2.15 -0.70
C HIS A 90 -10.53 2.03 -1.46
N GLU A 91 -10.99 0.81 -1.73
CA GLU A 91 -12.28 0.56 -2.39
C GLU A 91 -13.45 1.07 -1.53
N LYS A 92 -13.45 0.76 -0.23
CA LYS A 92 -14.46 1.26 0.71
C LYS A 92 -14.46 2.78 0.79
N HIS A 93 -13.29 3.42 0.77
CA HIS A 93 -13.21 4.88 0.74
C HIS A 93 -13.73 5.47 -0.57
N SER A 94 -13.49 4.80 -1.71
CA SER A 94 -14.00 5.26 -3.00
C SER A 94 -15.53 5.24 -3.10
N THR A 95 -16.18 4.32 -2.38
CA THR A 95 -17.65 4.20 -2.33
C THR A 95 -18.27 4.97 -1.17
N ASN A 96 -17.50 5.26 -0.12
CA ASN A 96 -17.91 6.05 1.03
C ASN A 96 -16.73 6.90 1.52
N ALA A 97 -16.73 8.20 1.17
CA ALA A 97 -15.68 9.14 1.56
C ALA A 97 -15.52 9.31 3.09
N ASN A 98 -16.49 8.89 3.90
CA ASN A 98 -16.36 8.89 5.36
C ASN A 98 -15.61 7.67 5.90
N TYR A 99 -15.39 6.63 5.09
CA TYR A 99 -14.59 5.49 5.48
C TYR A 99 -13.12 5.93 5.58
N PRO A 100 -12.39 5.66 6.67
CA PRO A 100 -11.03 6.14 6.83
C PRO A 100 -10.10 5.50 5.78
N CYS A 101 -9.23 6.32 5.19
CA CYS A 101 -8.26 5.89 4.20
C CYS A 101 -6.92 6.58 4.44
N ASP A 102 -5.84 5.83 4.30
CA ASP A 102 -4.48 6.35 4.38
C ASP A 102 -3.63 5.68 3.30
N ASN A 103 -3.15 6.48 2.34
CA ASN A 103 -2.23 5.98 1.31
C ASN A 103 -0.96 5.39 1.97
N GLY A 104 -0.54 5.93 3.11
CA GLY A 104 0.69 5.56 3.79
C GLY A 104 1.94 6.20 3.18
N THR A 105 3.09 5.75 3.67
CA THR A 105 4.42 6.17 3.20
C THR A 105 5.07 5.05 2.39
N LEU A 106 5.51 5.39 1.19
CA LEU A 106 6.26 4.51 0.30
C LEU A 106 7.75 4.51 0.66
N TYR A 107 8.31 3.31 0.83
CA TYR A 107 9.74 3.05 0.99
C TYR A 107 10.22 2.18 -0.18
N THR A 108 11.01 2.75 -1.08
CA THR A 108 11.62 2.01 -2.21
C THR A 108 12.96 1.42 -1.79
N PHE A 109 13.17 0.13 -2.02
CA PHE A 109 14.39 -0.55 -1.59
C PHE A 109 15.43 -0.62 -2.69
N ASN A 110 16.70 -0.39 -2.32
CA ASN A 110 17.83 -0.69 -3.20
C ASN A 110 18.13 -2.20 -3.19
N ALA A 111 19.10 -2.63 -4.00
CA ALA A 111 19.47 -4.04 -4.12
C ALA A 111 19.89 -4.71 -2.78
N VAL A 112 20.56 -3.96 -1.90
CA VAL A 112 20.99 -4.46 -0.58
C VAL A 112 19.76 -4.62 0.32
N GLN A 113 18.94 -3.59 0.42
CA GLN A 113 17.73 -3.59 1.24
C GLN A 113 16.73 -4.68 0.80
N LYS A 114 16.53 -4.86 -0.51
CA LYS A 114 15.71 -5.94 -1.07
C LYS A 114 16.19 -7.32 -0.63
N SER A 115 17.51 -7.54 -0.67
CA SER A 115 18.10 -8.81 -0.22
C SER A 115 17.91 -9.03 1.29
N GLU A 116 17.89 -7.96 2.09
CA GLU A 116 17.68 -8.03 3.54
C GLU A 116 16.20 -8.24 3.88
N SER A 117 15.28 -7.64 3.14
CA SER A 117 13.83 -7.67 3.36
C SER A 117 13.15 -8.83 2.63
N ASP A 118 13.67 -10.06 2.69
CA ASP A 118 13.02 -11.24 2.07
C ASP A 118 12.59 -11.05 0.59
N GLY A 119 13.36 -10.25 -0.17
CA GLY A 119 13.14 -10.01 -1.59
C GLY A 119 12.07 -8.96 -1.92
N TYR A 120 11.53 -8.19 -0.96
CA TYR A 120 10.65 -7.07 -1.26
C TYR A 120 11.36 -5.97 -2.07
N ASP A 121 10.69 -5.40 -3.07
CA ASP A 121 11.16 -4.25 -3.84
C ASP A 121 10.84 -2.91 -3.16
N ALA A 122 9.76 -2.89 -2.38
CA ALA A 122 9.31 -1.73 -1.64
C ALA A 122 8.42 -2.14 -0.46
N ALA A 123 8.12 -1.18 0.39
CA ALA A 123 7.10 -1.30 1.43
C ALA A 123 6.19 -0.06 1.47
N ILE A 124 4.92 -0.28 1.76
CA ILE A 124 3.94 0.76 2.06
C ILE A 124 3.60 0.65 3.55
N VAL A 125 3.88 1.72 4.31
CA VAL A 125 3.58 1.78 5.74
C VAL A 125 2.42 2.76 5.96
N TYR A 126 1.26 2.26 6.35
CA TYR A 126 0.03 3.04 6.54
C TYR A 126 -0.51 2.96 7.97
N TRP A 127 -1.40 3.88 8.34
CA TRP A 127 -1.92 4.12 9.68
C TRP A 127 -0.85 4.30 10.76
N ASN A 128 0.32 4.78 10.34
CA ASN A 128 1.48 4.97 11.17
C ASN A 128 1.59 6.41 11.66
N LYS A 129 1.76 6.61 12.97
CA LYS A 129 1.82 7.94 13.57
C LYS A 129 3.19 8.59 13.47
N PHE A 130 4.24 7.81 13.16
CA PHE A 130 5.62 8.28 13.19
C PHE A 130 6.34 7.95 11.90
N VAL A 131 7.10 8.90 11.35
CA VAL A 131 8.02 8.62 10.25
C VAL A 131 9.01 7.55 10.72
N THR A 132 9.05 6.43 10.01
CA THR A 132 9.89 5.28 10.36
C THR A 132 11.13 5.31 9.47
N PRO A 133 12.37 5.26 10.02
CA PRO A 133 13.57 5.14 9.21
C PRO A 133 13.50 3.91 8.30
N ILE A 134 14.00 4.02 7.07
CA ILE A 134 13.92 2.93 6.08
C ILE A 134 14.62 1.66 6.58
N GLU A 135 15.71 1.80 7.32
CA GLU A 135 16.45 0.70 7.94
C GLU A 135 15.55 -0.07 8.90
N THR A 136 14.73 0.65 9.68
CA THR A 136 13.76 0.03 10.59
C THR A 136 12.64 -0.70 9.83
N VAL A 137 12.25 -0.21 8.66
CA VAL A 137 11.28 -0.90 7.80
C VAL A 137 11.89 -2.19 7.25
N VAL A 138 13.13 -2.15 6.74
CA VAL A 138 13.86 -3.32 6.24
C VAL A 138 14.05 -4.38 7.34
N GLU A 139 14.46 -3.98 8.55
CA GLU A 139 14.59 -4.88 9.71
C GLU A 139 13.30 -5.63 10.04
N ARG A 140 12.14 -4.97 9.92
CA ARG A 140 10.83 -5.60 10.19
C ARG A 140 10.46 -6.67 9.17
N LEU A 141 10.99 -6.55 7.95
CA LEU A 141 10.73 -7.44 6.83
C LEU A 141 11.80 -8.53 6.68
N LYS A 142 12.83 -8.56 7.54
CA LYS A 142 13.80 -9.64 7.53
C LYS A 142 13.13 -10.98 7.78
N LYS A 143 13.49 -11.97 6.98
CA LYS A 143 13.05 -13.35 7.15
C LYS A 143 13.39 -13.83 8.56
N LYS A 144 12.36 -14.13 9.35
CA LYS A 144 12.55 -14.82 10.64
C LYS A 144 13.05 -16.22 10.33
N ARG A 145 14.28 -16.52 10.74
CA ARG A 145 14.88 -17.86 10.69
C ARG A 145 14.34 -18.71 11.82
#